data_AF-A0A959THL3-F1
#
_entry.id   AF-A0A959THL3-F1
#
_cell.length_a   1.000
_cell.length_b   1.000
_cell.length_c   1.000
_cell.angle_alpha   90.00
_cell.angle_beta   90.00
_cell.angle_gamma   90.00
#
_symmetry.space_group_name_H-M   'P 1'
#
loop_
_entity.id
_entity.type
_entity.pdbx_description
1 polymer ?
#
loop_
_entity_poly.entity_id
_entity_poly.type
_entity_poly.pdbx_seq_one_letter_code
_entity_poly.pdbx_strand_id
1 'polypeptide(L)'
;MSPQEWIVLGVLAGAIILFITEKLSIDLVALLIVAVLVLTGVISPQDGVAGFSNSATLTVAFMFVLSAALLRTGALATLGPRLGARFRRDRTTGLLIMMLVVAACSAFLNNTPIVAVLLPIVVQTAR
;
A
#
# COMPACT_ATOMS: atom_id res chain seq x y z
N MET A 1 -12.45 -33.45 3.06
CA MET A 1 -11.60 -32.45 2.39
C MET A 1 -10.96 -33.09 1.17
N SER A 2 -11.07 -32.46 0.01
CA SER A 2 -10.42 -32.95 -1.21
C SER A 2 -8.88 -32.85 -1.12
N PRO A 3 -8.11 -33.63 -1.89
CA PRO A 3 -6.64 -33.53 -1.90
C PRO A 3 -6.12 -32.12 -2.24
N GLN A 4 -6.88 -31.36 -3.05
CA GLN A 4 -6.54 -29.99 -3.43
C GLN A 4 -6.66 -29.00 -2.26
N GLU A 5 -7.67 -29.17 -1.39
CA GLU A 5 -7.85 -28.32 -0.21
C GLU A 5 -6.66 -28.38 0.75
N TRP A 6 -6.08 -29.58 0.93
CA TRP A 6 -4.88 -29.76 1.76
C TRP A 6 -3.65 -29.05 1.19
N ILE A 7 -3.48 -29.07 -0.14
CA ILE A 7 -2.40 -28.35 -0.81
C ILE A 7 -2.56 -26.85 -0.59
N VAL A 8 -3.76 -26.31 -0.80
CA VAL A 8 -4.06 -24.89 -0.59
C VAL A 8 -3.78 -24.48 0.86
N LEU A 9 -4.20 -25.28 1.85
CA LEU A 9 -3.92 -25.03 3.26
C LEU A 9 -2.42 -25.04 3.58
N GLY A 10 -1.66 -25.99 3.01
CA GLY A 10 -0.21 -26.04 3.17
C GLY A 10 0.48 -24.82 2.57
N VAL A 11 0.07 -24.40 1.37
CA VAL A 11 0.58 -23.19 0.70
C VAL A 11 0.24 -21.94 1.51
N LEU A 12 -0.98 -21.83 2.04
CA LEU A 12 -1.40 -20.72 2.88
C LEU A 12 -0.57 -20.63 4.16
N ALA A 13 -0.38 -21.75 4.87
CA ALA A 13 0.44 -21.78 6.07
C ALA A 13 1.90 -21.38 5.76
N GLY A 14 2.47 -21.92 4.68
CA GLY A 14 3.80 -21.56 4.21
C GLY A 14 3.92 -20.08 3.84
N ALA A 15 2.93 -19.52 3.15
CA ALA A 15 2.88 -18.10 2.79
C ALA A 15 2.85 -17.20 4.03
N ILE A 16 2.03 -17.52 5.02
CA ILE A 16 1.96 -16.79 6.29
C ILE A 16 3.32 -16.81 7.00
N ILE A 17 3.98 -17.96 7.09
CA ILE A 17 5.32 -18.07 7.70
C ILE A 17 6.34 -17.23 6.93
N LEU A 18 6.34 -17.29 5.59
CA LEU A 18 7.24 -16.51 4.76
C LEU A 18 6.99 -15.00 4.89
N PHE A 19 5.73 -14.57 4.96
CA PHE A 19 5.38 -13.17 5.18
C PHE A 19 5.79 -12.67 6.57
N ILE A 20 5.60 -13.47 7.62
CA ILE A 20 5.99 -13.07 8.99
C ILE A 20 7.52 -13.05 9.13
N THR A 21 8.21 -13.99 8.49
CA THR A 21 9.68 -14.07 8.61
C THR A 21 10.39 -13.07 7.71
N GLU A 22 9.71 -12.49 6.71
CA GLU A 22 10.23 -11.49 5.76
C GLU A 22 11.56 -11.90 5.09
N LYS A 23 11.90 -13.20 5.08
CA LYS A 23 13.16 -13.74 4.54
C LYS A 23 13.25 -13.62 3.03
N LEU A 24 12.09 -13.61 2.38
CA LEU A 24 11.93 -13.43 0.94
C LEU A 24 11.06 -12.18 0.72
N SER A 25 11.32 -11.45 -0.37
CA SER A 25 10.48 -10.32 -0.74
C SER A 25 9.05 -10.79 -1.02
N ILE A 26 8.07 -9.94 -0.70
CA ILE A 26 6.64 -10.26 -0.81
C ILE A 26 6.28 -10.66 -2.25
N ASP A 27 6.89 -10.01 -3.24
CA ASP A 27 6.78 -10.33 -4.66
C ASP A 27 7.26 -11.75 -5.01
N LEU A 28 8.41 -12.18 -4.47
CA LEU A 28 8.92 -13.54 -4.66
C LEU A 28 8.02 -14.57 -4.00
N VAL A 29 7.52 -14.30 -2.80
CA VAL A 29 6.59 -15.20 -2.11
C VAL A 29 5.29 -15.34 -2.91
N ALA A 30 4.74 -14.24 -3.43
CA ALA A 30 3.55 -14.26 -4.28
C ALA A 30 3.76 -15.09 -5.55
N LEU A 31 4.91 -14.92 -6.23
CA LEU A 31 5.24 -15.71 -7.42
C LEU A 31 5.39 -17.20 -7.09
N LEU A 32 5.99 -17.53 -5.95
CA LEU A 32 6.14 -18.92 -5.50
C LEU A 32 4.79 -19.57 -5.21
N ILE A 33 3.86 -18.86 -4.57
CA ILE A 33 2.49 -19.34 -4.33
C ILE A 33 1.81 -19.71 -5.65
N VAL A 34 1.84 -18.80 -6.64
CA VAL A 34 1.24 -19.05 -7.96
C VAL A 34 1.93 -20.24 -8.64
N ALA A 35 3.26 -20.30 -8.61
CA ALA A 35 4.02 -21.39 -9.20
C ALA A 35 3.65 -22.75 -8.59
N VAL A 36 3.57 -22.84 -7.26
CA VAL A 36 3.22 -24.09 -6.56
C VAL A 36 1.79 -24.51 -6.90
N LEU A 37 0.82 -23.58 -6.90
CA LEU A 37 -0.58 -23.91 -7.19
C LEU A 37 -0.80 -24.35 -8.65
N VAL A 38 -0.07 -23.77 -9.60
CA VAL A 38 -0.11 -24.18 -11.01
C VAL A 38 0.57 -25.53 -11.22
N LEU A 39 1.76 -25.73 -10.65
CA LEU A 39 2.53 -26.99 -10.79
C LEU A 39 1.83 -28.18 -10.12
N THR A 40 1.09 -27.94 -9.05
CA THR A 40 0.28 -28.97 -8.37
C THR A 40 -1.06 -29.22 -9.06
N GLY A 41 -1.40 -28.45 -10.11
CA GLY A 41 -2.65 -28.60 -10.85
C GLY A 41 -3.90 -28.19 -10.07
N VAL A 42 -3.72 -27.44 -8.97
CA VAL A 42 -4.85 -26.90 -8.19
C VAL A 42 -5.56 -25.80 -8.98
N ILE A 43 -4.78 -25.00 -9.74
CA ILE A 43 -5.30 -23.99 -10.65
C ILE A 43 -4.66 -24.14 -12.03
N SER A 44 -5.33 -23.68 -13.08
CA SER A 44 -4.75 -23.66 -14.42
C SER A 44 -3.71 -22.53 -14.55
N PRO A 45 -2.78 -22.60 -15.52
CA PRO A 45 -1.87 -21.48 -15.82
C PRO A 45 -2.61 -20.18 -16.15
N GLN A 46 -3.79 -20.29 -16.76
CA GLN A 46 -4.65 -19.15 -17.12
C GLN A 46 -5.21 -18.48 -15.86
N ASP A 47 -5.64 -19.27 -14.88
CA ASP A 47 -6.12 -18.76 -13.58
C ASP A 47 -4.98 -18.12 -12.79
N GLY A 48 -3.78 -18.69 -12.84
CA GLY A 48 -2.59 -18.15 -12.18
C GLY A 48 -2.22 -16.75 -12.65
N VAL A 49 -2.46 -16.42 -13.93
CA VAL A 49 -2.21 -15.08 -14.48
C VAL A 49 -3.44 -14.16 -14.45
N ALA A 50 -4.63 -14.68 -14.17
CA ALA A 50 -5.88 -13.90 -14.13
C ALA A 50 -5.85 -12.80 -13.05
N GLY A 51 -5.01 -12.94 -12.01
CA GLY A 51 -4.81 -11.90 -11.00
C GLY A 51 -4.23 -10.59 -11.54
N PHE A 52 -3.48 -10.64 -12.65
CA PHE A 52 -2.88 -9.45 -13.28
C PHE A 52 -3.90 -8.58 -14.01
N SER A 53 -5.00 -9.17 -14.49
CA SER A 53 -6.12 -8.43 -15.13
C SER A 53 -7.20 -8.02 -14.13
N ASN A 54 -6.99 -8.25 -12.83
CA ASN A 54 -7.96 -7.90 -11.80
C ASN A 54 -8.09 -6.36 -11.68
N SER A 55 -9.34 -5.88 -11.65
CA SER A 55 -9.65 -4.44 -11.50
C SER A 55 -9.01 -3.81 -10.28
N ALA A 56 -8.89 -4.54 -9.16
CA ALA A 56 -8.18 -4.06 -7.97
C ALA A 56 -6.69 -3.86 -8.22
N THR A 57 -6.02 -4.80 -8.90
CA THR A 57 -4.60 -4.69 -9.29
C THR A 57 -4.38 -3.45 -10.16
N LEU A 58 -5.24 -3.23 -11.15
CA LEU A 58 -5.20 -2.04 -12.02
C LEU A 58 -5.45 -0.75 -11.24
N THR A 59 -6.40 -0.76 -10.30
CA THR A 59 -6.71 0.40 -9.45
C THR A 59 -5.48 0.83 -8.66
N VAL A 60 -4.79 -0.12 -8.01
CA VAL A 60 -3.56 0.15 -7.27
C VAL A 60 -2.46 0.70 -8.18
N ALA A 61 -2.30 0.15 -9.39
CA ALA A 61 -1.35 0.65 -10.38
C ALA A 61 -1.63 2.12 -10.76
N PHE A 62 -2.89 2.48 -11.02
CA PHE A 62 -3.27 3.87 -11.30
C PHE A 62 -3.09 4.79 -10.09
N MET A 63 -3.33 4.31 -8.86
CA MET A 63 -3.04 5.09 -7.65
C MET A 63 -1.55 5.39 -7.50
N PHE A 64 -0.64 4.51 -7.92
CA PHE A 64 0.80 4.80 -7.97
C PHE A 64 1.13 5.90 -9.00
N VAL A 65 0.51 5.86 -10.19
CA VAL A 65 0.69 6.91 -11.20
C VAL A 65 0.18 8.26 -10.69
N LEU A 66 -1.01 8.29 -10.09
CA LEU A 66 -1.60 9.50 -9.50
C LEU A 66 -0.72 10.05 -8.37
N SER A 67 -0.22 9.16 -7.51
CA SER A 67 0.73 9.49 -6.43
C SER A 67 1.99 10.15 -6.96
N ALA A 68 2.60 9.57 -8.01
CA ALA A 68 3.79 10.13 -8.64
C ALA A 68 3.52 11.48 -9.30
N ALA A 69 2.36 11.66 -9.93
CA ALA A 69 1.95 12.93 -10.53
C ALA A 69 1.79 14.04 -9.48
N LEU A 70 1.18 13.75 -8.33
CA LEU A 70 0.99 14.72 -7.26
C LEU A 70 2.31 15.11 -6.56
N LEU A 71 3.23 14.15 -6.41
CA LEU A 71 4.59 14.42 -5.95
C LEU A 71 5.35 15.31 -6.95
N ARG A 72 5.28 15.00 -8.25
CA ARG A 72 5.97 15.76 -9.31
C ARG A 72 5.43 17.17 -9.51
N THR A 73 4.11 17.36 -9.39
CA THR A 73 3.48 18.68 -9.51
C THR A 73 3.66 19.54 -8.27
N GLY A 74 4.12 18.96 -7.15
CA GLY A 74 4.25 19.68 -5.88
C GLY A 74 2.92 20.08 -5.26
N ALA A 75 1.78 19.54 -5.75
CA ALA A 75 0.45 19.84 -5.23
C ALA A 75 0.39 19.57 -3.71
N LEU A 76 0.98 18.46 -3.25
CA LEU A 76 1.08 18.12 -1.84
C LEU A 76 2.04 19.04 -1.06
N ALA A 77 3.10 19.56 -1.71
CA ALA A 77 4.05 20.47 -1.08
C ALA A 77 3.42 21.84 -0.74
N THR A 78 2.36 22.24 -1.46
CA THR A 78 1.62 23.47 -1.14
C THR A 78 0.83 23.40 0.18
N LEU A 79 0.57 22.20 0.69
CA LEU A 79 -0.17 21.99 1.95
C LEU A 79 0.69 22.29 3.18
N GLY A 80 2.01 22.10 3.09
CA GLY A 80 2.93 22.22 4.23
C GLY A 80 2.96 23.59 4.89
N PRO A 81 3.23 24.68 4.16
CA PRO A 81 3.24 26.02 4.73
C PRO A 81 1.89 26.44 5.33
N ARG A 82 0.78 26.01 4.70
CA ARG A 82 -0.59 26.28 5.17
C ARG A 82 -0.91 25.56 6.47
N LEU A 83 -0.48 24.31 6.60
CA LEU A 83 -0.61 23.52 7.83
C LEU A 83 0.27 24.09 8.95
N GLY A 84 1.53 24.44 8.65
CA GLY A 84 2.46 25.02 9.63
C GLY A 84 1.94 26.33 10.26
N ALA A 85 1.32 27.20 9.46
CA ALA A 85 0.69 28.42 9.97
C ALA A 85 -0.47 28.15 10.96
N ARG A 86 -1.22 27.06 10.77
CA ARG A 86 -2.31 26.65 11.67
C ARG A 86 -1.78 26.07 12.98
N PHE A 87 -0.72 25.25 12.91
CA PHE A 87 -0.05 24.71 14.10
C PHE A 87 0.52 25.80 15.02
N ARG A 88 1.05 26.90 14.46
CA ARG A 88 1.58 28.03 15.26
C ARG A 88 0.50 28.81 16.02
N ARG A 89 -0.77 28.72 15.60
CA ARG A 89 -1.89 29.44 16.23
C ARG A 89 -2.57 28.58 17.29
N ASP A 90 -2.85 27.32 16.97
CA ASP A 90 -3.39 26.34 17.92
C ASP A 90 -2.93 24.93 17.55
N ARG A 91 -2.31 24.25 18.52
CA ARG A 91 -1.69 22.93 18.33
C ARG A 91 -2.74 21.86 18.10
N THR A 92 -3.85 21.90 18.84
CA THR A 92 -4.96 20.93 18.73
C THR A 92 -5.67 21.05 17.39
N THR A 93 -6.05 22.28 17.00
CA THR A 93 -6.68 22.53 15.70
C THR A 93 -5.75 22.20 14.53
N GLY A 94 -4.45 22.51 14.65
CA GLY A 94 -3.45 22.14 13.63
C GLY A 94 -3.35 20.63 13.40
N LEU A 95 -3.32 19.85 14.48
CA LEU A 95 -3.34 18.39 14.45
C LEU A 95 -4.61 17.85 13.80
N LEU A 96 -5.77 18.38 14.19
CA LEU A 96 -7.06 17.93 13.66
C LEU A 96 -7.19 18.22 12.15
N ILE A 97 -6.79 19.42 11.70
CA ILE A 97 -6.77 19.76 10.27
C ILE A 97 -5.81 18.85 9.51
N MET A 98 -4.63 18.57 10.06
CA MET A 98 -3.67 17.66 9.44
C MET A 98 -4.25 16.25 9.27
N MET A 99 -4.89 15.71 10.31
CA MET A 99 -5.54 14.39 10.23
C MET A 99 -6.62 14.36 9.16
N LEU A 100 -7.42 15.42 9.03
CA LEU A 100 -8.44 15.54 7.98
C LEU A 100 -7.83 15.61 6.58
N VAL A 101 -6.73 16.36 6.40
CA VAL A 101 -6.01 16.45 5.13
C VAL A 101 -5.42 15.08 4.75
N VAL A 102 -4.78 14.39 5.70
CA VAL A 102 -4.25 13.03 5.49
C VAL A 102 -5.39 12.08 5.10
N ALA A 103 -6.49 12.08 5.85
CA ALA A 103 -7.64 11.21 5.57
C ALA A 103 -8.22 11.46 4.17
N ALA A 104 -8.39 12.73 3.78
CA ALA A 104 -8.88 13.10 2.46
C ALA A 104 -7.90 12.67 1.35
N CYS A 105 -6.60 12.86 1.55
CA CYS A 105 -5.58 12.46 0.56
C CYS A 105 -5.43 10.93 0.46
N SER A 106 -5.48 10.21 1.59
CA SER A 106 -5.35 8.73 1.64
C SER A 106 -6.50 8.00 0.95
N ALA A 107 -7.64 8.67 0.72
CA ALA A 107 -8.72 8.10 -0.11
C ALA A 107 -8.34 7.99 -1.59
N PHE A 108 -7.39 8.79 -2.08
CA PHE A 108 -7.00 8.86 -3.49
C PHE A 108 -5.55 8.43 -3.75
N LEU A 109 -4.71 8.39 -2.72
CA LEU A 109 -3.29 8.08 -2.86
C LEU A 109 -2.92 6.87 -2.01
N ASN A 110 -1.88 6.16 -2.47
CA ASN A 110 -1.18 5.23 -1.60
C ASN A 110 -0.56 6.00 -0.42
N ASN A 111 -0.47 5.38 0.75
CA ASN A 111 -0.08 6.08 1.98
C ASN A 111 1.37 6.60 1.98
N THR A 112 2.29 5.87 1.35
CA THR A 112 3.74 6.16 1.30
C THR A 112 4.10 7.61 0.87
N PRO A 113 3.65 8.11 -0.30
CA PRO A 113 3.94 9.48 -0.76
C PRO A 113 3.39 10.57 0.17
N ILE A 114 2.21 10.37 0.77
CA ILE A 114 1.60 11.33 1.71
C ILE A 114 2.52 11.48 2.93
N VAL A 115 2.93 10.37 3.52
CA VAL A 115 3.82 10.37 4.69
C VAL A 115 5.15 11.03 4.35
N ALA A 116 5.76 10.71 3.20
CA ALA A 116 7.03 11.30 2.79
C ALA A 116 6.99 12.84 2.71
N VAL A 117 5.87 13.42 2.25
CA VAL A 117 5.69 14.88 2.14
C VAL A 117 5.34 15.53 3.46
N LEU A 118 4.51 14.88 4.30
CA LEU A 118 3.98 15.47 5.53
C LEU A 118 4.86 15.26 6.75
N LEU A 119 5.68 14.20 6.79
CA LEU A 119 6.58 13.90 7.90
C LEU A 119 7.48 15.09 8.31
N PRO A 120 8.13 15.83 7.37
CA PRO A 120 8.97 16.97 7.74
C PRO A 120 8.20 18.07 8.47
N ILE A 121 6.95 18.33 8.07
CA ILE A 121 6.09 19.36 8.68
C ILE A 121 5.73 18.95 10.12
N VAL A 122 5.37 17.68 10.33
CA VAL A 122 5.07 17.13 11.67
C VAL A 122 6.27 17.22 12.59
N VAL A 123 7.44 16.81 12.11
CA VAL A 123 8.68 16.85 12.91
C VAL A 123 9.06 18.30 13.25
N GLN A 124 8.84 19.26 12.34
CA GLN A 124 9.13 20.67 12.58
C GLN A 124 8.17 21.33 13.59
N THR A 125 6.91 20.93 13.64
CA THR A 125 5.92 21.46 14.60
C THR A 125 5.92 20.74 15.95
N ALA A 126 6.51 19.54 16.01
CA ALA A 126 6.72 18.79 17.25
C ALA A 126 7.90 19.32 18.07
N ARG A 127 8.91 19.90 17.40
CA ARG A 127 10.00 20.65 18.03
C ARG A 127 9.51 22.00 18.55
#